data_AF-A0A3C0EX54-F1
#
_entry.id   AF-A0A3C0EX54-F1
#
_cell.length_a   1.000
_cell.length_b   1.000
_cell.length_c   1.000
_cell.angle_alpha   90.00
_cell.angle_beta   90.00
_cell.angle_gamma   90.00
#
_symmetry.space_group_name_H-M   'P 1'
#
loop_
_entity.id
_entity.type
_entity.pdbx_description
1 polymer ?
#
loop_
_entity_poly.entity_id
_entity_poly.type
_entity_poly.pdbx_seq_one_letter_code
_entity_poly.pdbx_strand_id
1 'polypeptide(L)' 'MQEDRLISSGEQDLEDFQDRAIRPVYLKDYVGQHEVKKQMDIFINAARNRNEP' A
#
# COMPACT_ATOMS: atom_id res chain seq x y z
N MET A 1 29.27 -12.64 -2.33
CA MET A 1 28.55 -13.17 -3.51
C MET A 1 27.27 -12.36 -3.60
N GLN A 2 27.10 -11.57 -4.65
CA GLN A 2 25.86 -10.81 -4.87
C GLN A 2 24.88 -11.77 -5.50
N GLU A 3 23.81 -12.07 -4.77
CA GLU A 3 22.66 -12.83 -5.25
C GLU A 3 22.07 -12.02 -6.42
N ASP A 4 22.26 -12.51 -7.64
CA ASP A 4 21.74 -11.93 -8.87
C ASP A 4 20.21 -11.96 -8.78
N ARG A 5 19.59 -10.82 -8.46
CA ARG A 5 18.14 -10.69 -8.46
C ARG A 5 17.67 -10.76 -9.91
N LEU A 6 17.24 -11.95 -10.34
CA LEU A 6 16.44 -12.13 -11.55
C LEU A 6 15.09 -11.44 -11.35
N ILE A 7 15.03 -10.14 -11.63
CA ILE A 7 13.77 -9.46 -11.88
C ILE A 7 13.59 -9.47 -13.39
N SER A 8 12.82 -10.43 -13.89
CA SER A 8 12.37 -10.44 -15.29
C SER A 8 11.37 -9.31 -15.47
N SER A 9 11.63 -8.38 -16.37
CA SER A 9 10.71 -7.29 -16.75
C SER A 9 9.54 -7.77 -17.62
N GLY A 10 9.05 -8.99 -17.39
CA GLY A 10 7.98 -9.61 -18.17
C GLY A 10 6.64 -9.47 -17.45
N GLU A 11 5.71 -8.74 -18.08
CA GLU A 11 4.29 -8.64 -17.71
C GLU A 11 3.94 -7.92 -16.38
N GLN A 12 4.46 -6.70 -16.16
CA GLN A 12 4.01 -5.87 -15.04
C GLN A 12 2.50 -5.54 -15.09
N ASP A 13 1.90 -5.36 -16.27
CA ASP A 13 0.52 -4.84 -16.37
C ASP A 13 -0.56 -5.81 -15.86
N LEU A 14 -0.37 -7.13 -16.02
CA LEU A 14 -1.36 -8.13 -15.60
C LEU A 14 -1.29 -8.41 -14.10
N GLU A 15 -0.08 -8.55 -13.54
CA GLU A 15 0.12 -8.71 -12.09
C GLU A 15 -0.37 -7.48 -11.33
N ASP A 16 -0.09 -6.28 -11.84
CA ASP A 16 -0.48 -5.03 -11.19
C ASP A 16 -2.00 -4.82 -11.20
N PHE A 17 -2.72 -5.34 -12.20
CA PHE A 17 -4.20 -5.35 -12.22
C PHE A 17 -4.79 -6.30 -11.17
N GLN A 18 -4.25 -7.53 -11.09
CA GLN A 18 -4.71 -8.52 -10.13
C GLN A 18 -4.39 -8.11 -8.68
N ASP A 19 -3.23 -7.51 -8.44
CA ASP A 19 -2.82 -6.98 -7.15
C ASP A 19 -3.67 -5.78 -6.70
N ARG A 20 -4.17 -4.97 -7.63
CA ARG A 20 -5.10 -3.88 -7.32
C ARG A 20 -6.47 -4.41 -6.89
N ALA A 21 -6.92 -5.52 -7.47
CA ALA A 21 -8.22 -6.12 -7.13
C ALA A 21 -8.27 -6.68 -5.70
N ILE A 22 -7.13 -7.13 -5.16
CA ILE A 22 -7.05 -7.68 -3.80
C ILE A 22 -6.72 -6.64 -2.72
N ARG A 23 -6.22 -5.45 -3.12
CA ARG A 23 -5.79 -4.41 -2.17
C ARG A 23 -7.02 -3.72 -1.54
N PRO A 24 -7.12 -3.68 -0.20
CA PRO A 24 -8.22 -2.99 0.44
C PRO A 24 -8.23 -1.48 0.15
N VAL A 25 -9.43 -0.94 -0.10
CA VAL A 25 -9.64 0.48 -0.45
C VAL A 25 -9.54 1.38 0.78
N TYR A 26 -10.08 0.94 1.92
CA TYR A 26 -10.03 1.69 3.17
C TYR A 26 -8.96 1.15 4.11
N LEU A 27 -8.30 2.05 4.85
CA LEU A 27 -7.29 1.70 5.84
C LEU A 27 -7.80 0.68 6.88
N LYS A 28 -9.09 0.76 7.24
CA LYS A 28 -9.74 -0.14 8.21
C LYS A 28 -9.81 -1.59 7.75
N ASP A 29 -9.81 -1.82 6.44
CA ASP A 29 -9.99 -3.14 5.83
C ASP A 29 -8.66 -3.92 5.76
N TYR A 30 -7.53 -3.26 6.03
CA TYR A 30 -6.23 -3.94 6.14
C TYR A 30 -6.15 -4.78 7.41
N VAL A 31 -5.70 -6.02 7.26
CA VAL A 31 -5.48 -6.96 8.36
C VAL A 31 -4.01 -6.90 8.82
N GLY A 32 -3.78 -6.92 10.14
CA GLY A 32 -2.44 -6.82 10.72
C GLY A 32 -1.93 -5.37 10.83
N GLN A 33 -0.60 -5.23 11.01
CA GLN A 33 0.12 -3.94 11.06
C GLN A 33 -0.54 -2.86 11.93
N HIS A 34 -0.89 -3.20 13.18
CA HIS A 34 -1.67 -2.32 14.07
C HIS A 34 -1.04 -0.93 14.26
N GLU A 35 0.26 -0.87 14.55
CA GLU A 35 0.98 0.39 14.77
C GLU A 35 0.97 1.30 13.53
N VAL A 36 1.18 0.72 12.35
CA VAL A 36 1.17 1.47 11.08
C VAL A 36 -0.23 2.01 10.80
N LYS A 37 -1.27 1.19 10.96
CA LYS A 37 -2.66 1.63 10.76
C LYS A 37 -3.02 2.77 11.71
N LYS A 38 -2.62 2.69 12.98
CA LYS A 38 -2.85 3.75 13.97
C LYS A 38 -2.17 5.05 13.58
N GLN A 39 -0.92 4.99 13.13
CA GLN A 39 -0.19 6.17 12.72
C GLN A 39 -0.76 6.78 11.43
N MET A 40 -1.15 5.96 10.45
CA MET A 40 -1.82 6.44 9.25
C MET A 40 -3.15 7.12 9.54
N ASP A 41 -3.95 6.60 10.47
CA ASP A 41 -5.21 7.24 10.87
C ASP A 41 -4.97 8.65 11.44
N ILE A 42 -3.95 8.83 12.29
CA ILE A 42 -3.55 10.15 12.80
C ILE A 42 -3.18 11.09 11.64
N PHE A 43 -2.36 10.63 10.70
CA PHE A 43 -1.95 11.46 9.56
C PHE A 43 -3.11 11.85 8.66
N ILE A 44 -3.99 10.90 8.32
CA ILE A 44 -5.16 11.14 7.48
C ILE A 44 -6.08 12.16 8.15
N ASN A 45 -6.36 12.00 9.45
CA ASN A 45 -7.20 12.94 10.18
C ASN A 45 -6.56 14.33 10.28
N ALA A 46 -5.24 14.39 10.49
CA ALA A 46 -4.52 15.66 10.52
C ALA A 46 -4.51 16.37 9.15
N ALA A 47 -4.29 15.65 8.05
CA ALA A 47 -4.32 16.19 6.69
C ALA A 47 -5.72 16.72 6.33
N ARG A 48 -6.77 15.96 6.67
CA ARG A 48 -8.17 16.42 6.52
C ARG A 48 -8.44 17.70 7.29
N ASN A 49 -7.99 17.80 8.54
CA ASN A 49 -8.15 19.01 9.34
C ASN A 49 -7.40 20.21 8.75
N ARG A 50 -6.28 19.98 8.06
CA ARG A 50 -5.51 21.01 7.34
C ARG A 50 -6.08 21.32 5.95
N ASN A 51 -7.12 20.61 5.50
CA ASN A 51 -7.66 20.68 4.14
C ASN A 51 -6.58 20.48 3.07
N GLU A 52 -5.64 19.56 3.34
CA GLU A 52 -4.64 19.18 2.36
C GLU A 52 -5.28 18.38 1.20
N PRO A 53 -4.87 18.63 -0.05
CA PRO A 53 -5.41 17.95 -1.23
C PRO A 53 -5.04 16.47 -1.30
#